data_AF-A0A3A6N9Y3-F1
#
_entry.id   AF-A0A3A6N9Y3-F1
#
_cell.length_a   1.000
_cell.length_b   1.000
_cell.length_c   1.000
_cell.angle_alpha   90.00
_cell.angle_beta   90.00
_cell.angle_gamma   90.00
#
_symmetry.space_group_name_H-M   'P 1'
#
loop_
_entity.id
_entity.type
_entity.pdbx_description
1 polymer ?
#
loop_
_entity_poly.entity_id
_entity_poly.type
_entity_poly.pdbx_seq_one_letter_code
_entity_poly.pdbx_strand_id
1 'polypeptide(L)'
;MKMYKKILCAFGAAACVGMLFSVAGMAEAPAGAPATESAPYDEDTYGPEKDIVWNKPVPRVTFSHKVHTMDAGLSCDSCHDDIFPMEAGASESKDDFTMASMLDGNYCGACHDGSTAFHTNSPDYCASCHTAPGTIVFTKPVKAVVFDHKMHVEDYGFNCTSCHSDLFKMIIGDAEKDEQAFTMEALYQKKYCGACHDGEQAFASNTRCNTCHIGVMGFDRMFSDANAPKKEGH
;
A
#
# COMPACT_ATOMS: atom_id res chain seq x y z
N MET A 1 -28.28 23.51 -39.43
CA MET A 1 -29.50 23.49 -38.59
C MET A 1 -29.29 22.58 -37.39
N LYS A 2 -29.11 23.15 -36.20
CA LYS A 2 -29.57 22.63 -34.90
C LYS A 2 -29.17 23.68 -33.85
N MET A 3 -30.14 24.54 -33.54
CA MET A 3 -30.02 25.62 -32.56
C MET A 3 -30.14 25.02 -31.16
N TYR A 4 -29.12 25.18 -30.32
CA TYR A 4 -29.25 24.97 -28.87
C TYR A 4 -29.61 26.31 -28.22
N LYS A 5 -30.82 26.37 -27.69
CA LYS A 5 -31.43 27.54 -27.05
C LYS A 5 -30.88 27.66 -25.63
N LYS A 6 -29.94 28.58 -25.39
CA LYS A 6 -29.48 28.94 -24.04
C LYS A 6 -30.61 29.71 -23.34
N ILE A 7 -31.15 29.12 -22.28
CA ILE A 7 -32.08 29.75 -21.35
C ILE A 7 -31.26 30.65 -20.42
N LEU A 8 -31.51 31.96 -20.48
CA LEU A 8 -31.08 32.92 -19.47
C LEU A 8 -31.93 32.72 -18.22
N CYS A 9 -31.30 32.37 -17.10
CA CYS A 9 -31.90 32.54 -15.77
C CYS A 9 -31.37 33.83 -15.15
N ALA A 10 -32.32 34.65 -14.71
CA ALA A 10 -32.13 35.98 -14.16
C ALA A 10 -31.46 35.96 -12.77
N PHE A 11 -30.64 36.98 -12.53
CA PHE A 11 -30.09 37.32 -11.23
C PHE A 11 -31.21 37.77 -10.29
N GLY A 12 -31.52 36.94 -9.29
CA GLY A 12 -32.36 37.28 -8.14
C GLY A 12 -31.48 37.56 -6.92
N ALA A 13 -31.43 38.81 -6.49
CA ALA A 13 -30.79 39.25 -5.26
C ALA A 13 -31.52 38.65 -4.05
N ALA A 14 -30.84 37.83 -3.25
CA ALA A 14 -31.32 37.36 -1.97
C ALA A 14 -30.62 38.16 -0.85
N ALA A 15 -31.43 38.91 -0.12
CA ALA A 15 -31.04 39.74 1.00
C ALA A 15 -30.45 38.90 2.15
N CYS A 16 -29.31 39.35 2.66
CA CYS A 16 -28.74 38.89 3.92
C CYS A 16 -29.67 39.27 5.08
N VAL A 17 -30.44 38.29 5.57
CA VAL A 17 -31.08 38.38 6.89
C VAL A 17 -30.21 37.60 7.86
N GLY A 18 -29.57 38.33 8.77
CA GLY A 18 -28.79 37.76 9.85
C GLY A 18 -29.67 36.87 10.72
N MET A 19 -29.38 35.57 10.68
CA MET A 19 -29.92 34.60 11.62
C MET A 19 -28.89 34.44 12.73
N LEU A 20 -29.13 35.13 13.85
CA LEU A 20 -28.47 34.88 15.12
C LEU A 20 -28.80 33.46 15.55
N PHE A 21 -27.89 32.51 15.27
CA PHE A 21 -27.93 31.20 15.91
C PHE A 21 -27.46 31.38 17.35
N SER A 22 -28.42 31.38 18.27
CA SER A 22 -28.20 31.16 19.69
C SER A 22 -27.44 29.84 19.88
N VAL A 23 -26.22 29.94 20.42
CA VAL A 23 -25.42 28.79 20.87
C VAL A 23 -26.07 28.26 22.15
N ALA A 24 -26.98 27.30 22.00
CA ALA A 24 -27.56 26.56 23.11
C ALA A 24 -27.06 25.11 23.04
N GLY A 25 -26.22 24.74 24.00
CA GLY A 25 -26.07 23.35 24.43
C GLY A 25 -25.05 22.49 23.67
N MET A 26 -23.76 22.81 23.77
CA MET A 26 -22.77 21.73 23.84
C MET A 26 -22.86 21.18 25.26
N ALA A 27 -23.66 20.12 25.44
CA ALA A 27 -23.63 19.37 26.69
C ALA A 27 -22.21 18.80 26.84
N GLU A 28 -21.52 19.27 27.87
CA GLU A 28 -20.28 18.71 28.34
C GLU A 28 -20.52 17.22 28.61
N ALA A 29 -19.78 16.36 27.92
CA ALA A 29 -19.73 14.94 28.26
C ALA A 29 -19.35 14.84 29.76
N PRO A 30 -20.10 14.08 30.57
CA PRO A 30 -19.81 14.01 31.99
C PRO A 30 -18.41 13.44 32.18
N ALA A 31 -17.51 14.26 32.75
CA ALA A 31 -16.22 13.82 33.24
C ALA A 31 -16.47 12.78 34.33
N GLY A 32 -16.27 11.50 34.01
CA GLY A 32 -16.49 10.41 34.96
C GLY A 32 -17.13 9.13 34.40
N ALA A 33 -17.27 8.96 33.09
CA ALA A 33 -17.48 7.61 32.56
C ALA A 33 -16.29 6.74 33.00
N PRO A 34 -16.49 5.65 33.77
CA PRO A 34 -15.41 4.74 34.08
C PRO A 34 -14.87 4.22 32.76
N ALA A 35 -13.55 4.28 32.57
CA ALA A 35 -12.90 3.50 31.54
C ALA A 35 -13.28 2.05 31.82
N THR A 36 -14.23 1.51 31.06
CA THR A 36 -14.50 0.09 31.07
C THR A 36 -13.21 -0.53 30.57
N GLU A 37 -12.44 -1.16 31.45
CA GLU A 37 -11.39 -2.08 31.01
C GLU A 37 -12.08 -3.05 30.05
N SER A 38 -11.74 -2.93 28.76
CA SER A 38 -12.22 -3.88 27.77
C SER A 38 -11.79 -5.26 28.23
N ALA A 39 -12.72 -6.21 28.22
CA ALA A 39 -12.41 -7.59 28.56
C ALA A 39 -11.17 -8.06 27.77
N PRO A 40 -10.31 -8.90 28.38
CA PRO A 40 -9.12 -9.41 27.71
C PRO A 40 -9.50 -10.11 26.40
N TYR A 41 -8.65 -9.99 25.39
CA TYR A 41 -8.87 -10.63 24.09
C TYR A 41 -8.92 -12.15 24.26
N ASP A 42 -9.97 -12.76 23.72
CA ASP A 42 -10.22 -14.20 23.81
C ASP A 42 -9.85 -14.88 22.48
N GLU A 43 -8.66 -15.49 22.43
CA GLU A 43 -8.18 -16.15 21.22
C GLU A 43 -9.02 -17.38 20.82
N ASP A 44 -9.73 -18.01 21.76
CA ASP A 44 -10.60 -19.15 21.46
C ASP A 44 -11.86 -18.71 20.71
N THR A 45 -12.34 -17.50 20.98
CA THR A 45 -13.51 -16.91 20.31
C THR A 45 -13.13 -16.18 19.03
N TYR A 46 -12.03 -15.43 19.05
CA TYR A 46 -11.68 -14.49 17.96
C TYR A 46 -10.50 -14.96 17.10
N GLY A 47 -9.84 -16.06 17.44
CA GLY A 47 -8.61 -16.50 16.79
C GLY A 47 -7.37 -15.75 17.29
N PRO A 48 -6.17 -16.06 16.76
CA PRO A 48 -4.90 -15.48 17.22
C PRO A 48 -4.90 -13.95 17.25
N GLU A 49 -4.41 -13.34 18.35
CA GLU A 49 -4.37 -11.87 18.46
C GLU A 49 -3.34 -11.25 17.51
N LYS A 50 -2.23 -11.96 17.28
CA LYS A 50 -1.16 -11.50 16.40
C LYS A 50 -1.56 -11.62 14.94
N ASP A 51 -1.27 -10.57 14.19
CA ASP A 51 -1.46 -10.57 12.75
C ASP A 51 -0.60 -11.67 12.09
N ILE A 52 -1.22 -12.35 11.13
CA ILE A 52 -0.52 -13.25 10.21
C ILE A 52 0.24 -12.39 9.22
N VAL A 53 1.51 -12.72 8.98
CA VAL A 53 2.35 -12.03 7.99
C VAL A 53 2.87 -13.04 6.98
N TRP A 54 2.30 -13.03 5.78
CA TRP A 54 2.83 -13.81 4.66
C TRP A 54 3.98 -13.06 3.99
N ASN A 55 5.04 -13.81 3.69
CA ASN A 55 6.23 -13.28 3.03
C ASN A 55 6.44 -13.85 1.63
N LYS A 56 5.55 -14.74 1.18
CA LYS A 56 5.51 -15.32 -0.15
C LYS A 56 4.06 -15.33 -0.66
N PRO A 57 3.84 -15.16 -1.99
CA PRO A 57 4.84 -14.88 -3.02
C PRO A 57 5.38 -13.44 -2.98
N VAL A 58 4.68 -12.50 -2.34
CA VAL A 58 5.11 -11.11 -2.13
C VAL A 58 5.34 -10.85 -0.63
N PRO A 59 6.31 -10.02 -0.24
CA PRO A 59 6.65 -9.83 1.17
C PRO A 59 5.65 -8.93 1.91
N ARG A 60 5.41 -9.24 3.21
CA ARG A 60 4.65 -8.43 4.17
C ARG A 60 3.21 -8.17 3.75
N VAL A 61 2.49 -9.26 3.48
CA VAL A 61 1.02 -9.23 3.45
C VAL A 61 0.50 -9.55 4.84
N THR A 62 -0.30 -8.66 5.40
CA THR A 62 -0.81 -8.80 6.77
C THR A 62 -2.27 -9.20 6.79
N PHE A 63 -2.66 -10.05 7.72
CA PHE A 63 -4.06 -10.40 8.01
C PHE A 63 -4.30 -10.40 9.51
N SER A 64 -5.41 -9.79 9.92
CA SER A 64 -5.79 -9.67 11.32
C SER A 64 -7.07 -10.44 11.60
N HIS A 65 -6.99 -11.46 12.47
CA HIS A 65 -8.18 -12.19 12.91
C HIS A 65 -9.15 -11.25 13.63
N LYS A 66 -8.66 -10.43 14.55
CA LYS A 66 -9.45 -9.46 15.30
C LYS A 66 -10.36 -8.60 14.40
N VAL A 67 -9.83 -8.09 13.29
CA VAL A 67 -10.63 -7.28 12.35
C VAL A 67 -11.76 -8.09 11.72
N HIS A 68 -11.52 -9.36 11.41
CA HIS A 68 -12.50 -10.21 10.73
C HIS A 68 -13.50 -10.83 11.72
N THR A 69 -13.07 -11.24 12.91
CA THR A 69 -13.90 -11.94 13.89
C THR A 69 -14.54 -10.98 14.88
N MET A 70 -13.75 -10.17 15.58
CA MET A 70 -14.24 -9.24 16.61
C MET A 70 -14.91 -8.02 16.00
N ASP A 71 -14.29 -7.36 15.03
CA ASP A 71 -14.80 -6.10 14.49
C ASP A 71 -15.89 -6.32 13.43
N ALA A 72 -15.69 -7.31 12.54
CA ALA A 72 -16.66 -7.65 11.49
C ALA A 72 -17.66 -8.76 11.87
N GLY A 73 -17.48 -9.44 13.01
CA GLY A 73 -18.43 -10.41 13.54
C GLY A 73 -18.45 -11.77 12.80
N LEU A 74 -17.41 -12.11 12.04
CA LEU A 74 -17.34 -13.40 11.34
C LEU A 74 -17.02 -14.53 12.30
N SER A 75 -17.67 -15.67 12.10
CA SER A 75 -17.39 -16.91 12.82
C SER A 75 -16.23 -17.67 12.18
N CYS A 76 -15.61 -18.58 12.94
CA CYS A 76 -14.47 -19.38 12.46
C CYS A 76 -14.81 -20.17 11.18
N ASP A 77 -16.02 -20.72 11.11
CA ASP A 77 -16.53 -21.51 9.97
C ASP A 77 -16.80 -20.67 8.71
N SER A 78 -16.83 -19.34 8.83
CA SER A 78 -16.92 -18.45 7.66
C SER A 78 -15.66 -18.53 6.79
N CYS A 79 -14.53 -18.97 7.35
CA CYS A 79 -13.24 -19.08 6.66
C CYS A 79 -12.67 -20.49 6.69
N HIS A 80 -12.84 -21.20 7.81
CA HIS A 80 -12.20 -22.49 8.06
C HIS A 80 -13.16 -23.66 7.94
N ASP A 81 -12.77 -24.80 7.35
CA ASP A 81 -11.51 -25.03 6.61
C ASP A 81 -11.65 -24.81 5.10
N ASP A 82 -12.80 -24.28 4.66
CA ASP A 82 -13.19 -24.19 3.25
C ASP A 82 -12.31 -23.23 2.45
N ILE A 83 -12.06 -22.02 2.97
CA ILE A 83 -11.28 -20.98 2.28
C ILE A 83 -9.82 -21.05 2.71
N PHE A 84 -9.59 -21.16 4.02
CA PHE A 84 -8.27 -21.27 4.61
C PHE A 84 -8.20 -22.51 5.49
N PRO A 85 -7.15 -23.34 5.36
CA PRO A 85 -6.86 -24.36 6.36
C PRO A 85 -6.39 -23.68 7.66
N MET A 86 -6.70 -24.28 8.81
CA MET A 86 -6.15 -23.85 10.11
C MET A 86 -4.63 -24.10 10.25
N GLU A 87 -3.98 -24.75 9.28
CA GLU A 87 -2.53 -24.93 9.24
C GLU A 87 -1.82 -23.63 8.78
N ALA A 88 -0.99 -23.06 9.66
CA ALA A 88 -0.19 -21.89 9.34
C ALA A 88 0.74 -22.15 8.15
N GLY A 89 0.71 -21.25 7.16
CA GLY A 89 1.55 -21.35 5.96
C GLY A 89 1.00 -22.25 4.84
N ALA A 90 -0.07 -23.01 5.09
CA ALA A 90 -0.60 -23.93 4.08
C ALA A 90 -1.14 -23.20 2.84
N SER A 91 -1.82 -22.06 2.98
CA SER A 91 -2.27 -21.28 1.82
C SER A 91 -1.11 -20.66 1.02
N GLU A 92 -0.11 -20.05 1.67
CA GLU A 92 1.02 -19.42 0.94
C GLU A 92 1.95 -20.44 0.25
N SER A 93 1.84 -21.72 0.61
CA SER A 93 2.56 -22.81 -0.06
C SER A 93 1.95 -23.22 -1.39
N LYS A 94 0.70 -22.81 -1.68
CA LYS A 94 -0.01 -23.16 -2.91
C LYS A 94 0.35 -22.18 -4.02
N ASP A 95 0.59 -22.72 -5.22
CA ASP A 95 0.94 -21.93 -6.40
C ASP A 95 -0.17 -20.97 -6.86
N ASP A 96 -1.42 -21.24 -6.47
CA ASP A 96 -2.58 -20.43 -6.79
C ASP A 96 -2.85 -19.31 -5.76
N PHE A 97 -2.04 -19.16 -4.71
CA PHE A 97 -2.15 -18.07 -3.75
C PHE A 97 -1.66 -16.74 -4.34
N THR A 98 -2.45 -16.21 -5.28
CA THR A 98 -2.12 -15.06 -6.13
C THR A 98 -3.30 -14.10 -6.21
N MET A 99 -3.03 -12.84 -6.55
CA MET A 99 -4.09 -11.85 -6.79
C MET A 99 -5.05 -12.27 -7.91
N ALA A 100 -4.56 -13.01 -8.92
CA ALA A 100 -5.41 -13.54 -9.99
C ALA A 100 -6.45 -14.53 -9.45
N SER A 101 -6.03 -15.47 -8.59
CA SER A 101 -6.96 -16.39 -7.93
C SER A 101 -7.95 -15.69 -7.00
N MET A 102 -7.51 -14.60 -6.36
CA MET A 102 -8.41 -13.76 -5.55
C MET A 102 -9.45 -13.03 -6.42
N LEU A 103 -9.11 -12.61 -7.63
CA LEU A 103 -10.08 -12.06 -8.58
C LEU A 103 -11.13 -13.09 -9.02
N ASP A 104 -10.76 -14.38 -9.03
CA ASP A 104 -11.65 -15.49 -9.33
C ASP A 104 -12.52 -15.91 -8.12
N GLY A 105 -12.44 -15.19 -7.00
CA GLY A 105 -13.25 -15.42 -5.80
C GLY A 105 -12.65 -16.39 -4.79
N ASN A 106 -11.37 -16.75 -4.92
CA ASN A 106 -10.68 -17.61 -3.94
C ASN A 106 -10.00 -16.79 -2.83
N TYR A 107 -9.66 -17.45 -1.73
CA TYR A 107 -8.92 -16.83 -0.60
C TYR A 107 -9.58 -15.55 -0.10
N CYS A 108 -8.82 -14.46 0.03
CA CYS A 108 -9.33 -13.14 0.40
C CYS A 108 -10.44 -12.66 -0.54
N GLY A 109 -10.37 -13.04 -1.81
CA GLY A 109 -11.32 -12.68 -2.86
C GLY A 109 -12.73 -13.24 -2.69
N ALA A 110 -12.91 -14.26 -1.84
CA ALA A 110 -14.22 -14.82 -1.52
C ALA A 110 -15.13 -13.79 -0.82
N CYS A 111 -14.54 -12.77 -0.19
CA CYS A 111 -15.27 -11.68 0.47
C CYS A 111 -14.79 -10.29 0.03
N HIS A 112 -13.52 -10.12 -0.33
CA HIS A 112 -13.00 -8.87 -0.89
C HIS A 112 -13.33 -8.77 -2.40
N ASP A 113 -14.62 -8.82 -2.71
CA ASP A 113 -15.23 -8.89 -4.05
C ASP A 113 -15.88 -7.56 -4.49
N GLY A 114 -15.77 -6.51 -3.67
CA GLY A 114 -16.39 -5.19 -3.91
C GLY A 114 -17.87 -5.10 -3.53
N SER A 115 -18.49 -6.20 -3.09
CA SER A 115 -19.86 -6.28 -2.60
C SER A 115 -19.92 -6.57 -1.11
N THR A 116 -19.23 -7.63 -0.67
CA THR A 116 -19.17 -8.07 0.73
C THR A 116 -18.18 -7.21 1.52
N ALA A 117 -17.01 -6.96 0.95
CA ALA A 117 -16.00 -6.04 1.45
C ALA A 117 -15.34 -5.28 0.29
N PHE A 118 -14.38 -4.41 0.58
CA PHE A 118 -13.64 -3.71 -0.47
C PHE A 118 -12.96 -4.72 -1.42
N HIS A 119 -12.95 -4.42 -2.71
CA HIS A 119 -12.44 -5.33 -3.74
C HIS A 119 -10.91 -5.50 -3.65
N THR A 120 -10.40 -6.73 -3.78
CA THR A 120 -8.95 -7.06 -3.71
C THR A 120 -8.09 -6.29 -4.71
N ASN A 121 -8.64 -5.99 -5.88
CA ASN A 121 -7.98 -5.23 -6.95
C ASN A 121 -8.36 -3.74 -7.00
N SER A 122 -8.89 -3.18 -5.92
CA SER A 122 -9.10 -1.73 -5.85
C SER A 122 -7.76 -0.99 -5.65
N PRO A 123 -7.45 0.04 -6.46
CA PRO A 123 -6.17 0.76 -6.39
C PRO A 123 -5.97 1.51 -5.06
N ASP A 124 -7.06 1.82 -4.37
CA ASP A 124 -7.04 2.58 -3.13
C ASP A 124 -6.83 1.70 -1.88
N TYR A 125 -7.03 0.38 -2.01
CA TYR A 125 -7.00 -0.56 -0.88
C TYR A 125 -5.85 -1.57 -0.95
N CYS A 126 -4.89 -1.40 -1.87
CA CYS A 126 -3.71 -2.28 -1.92
C CYS A 126 -2.96 -2.26 -0.57
N ALA A 127 -2.84 -1.08 0.04
CA ALA A 127 -2.15 -0.87 1.32
C ALA A 127 -2.90 -1.43 2.54
N SER A 128 -4.17 -1.84 2.39
CA SER A 128 -4.93 -2.49 3.47
C SER A 128 -4.36 -3.86 3.83
N CYS A 129 -3.73 -4.54 2.86
CA CYS A 129 -3.13 -5.85 3.07
C CYS A 129 -1.61 -5.82 2.81
N HIS A 130 -1.15 -5.03 1.84
CA HIS A 130 0.26 -4.99 1.44
C HIS A 130 1.01 -3.85 2.12
N THR A 131 2.06 -4.18 2.86
CA THR A 131 2.96 -3.17 3.40
C THR A 131 4.07 -2.83 2.40
N ALA A 132 4.04 -1.61 1.86
CA ALA A 132 5.07 -1.12 0.95
C ALA A 132 6.46 -1.14 1.64
N PRO A 133 7.53 -1.53 0.93
CA PRO A 133 8.88 -1.36 1.48
C PRO A 133 9.21 0.11 1.57
N GLY A 134 10.10 0.48 2.49
CA GLY A 134 10.72 1.79 2.44
C GLY A 134 11.68 1.88 1.25
N THR A 135 12.91 2.28 1.53
CA THR A 135 13.95 2.33 0.50
C THR A 135 14.34 0.92 0.03
N ILE A 136 14.25 0.69 -1.28
CA ILE A 136 14.81 -0.45 -2.00
C ILE A 136 16.19 -0.05 -2.53
N VAL A 137 17.14 -1.00 -2.47
CA VAL A 137 18.45 -0.85 -3.10
C VAL A 137 18.67 -1.97 -4.09
N PHE A 138 18.62 -1.65 -5.38
CA PHE A 138 19.01 -2.56 -6.44
C PHE A 138 20.54 -2.69 -6.48
N THR A 139 21.00 -3.91 -6.70
CA THR A 139 22.40 -4.33 -6.75
C THR A 139 22.86 -4.79 -8.13
N LYS A 140 21.94 -4.97 -9.09
CA LYS A 140 22.19 -5.45 -10.45
C LYS A 140 21.34 -4.69 -11.48
N PRO A 141 21.84 -4.52 -12.73
CA PRO A 141 23.19 -4.88 -13.18
C PRO A 141 24.28 -3.97 -12.58
N VAL A 142 23.91 -2.81 -12.02
CA VAL A 142 24.83 -1.89 -11.34
C VAL A 142 24.53 -1.87 -9.84
N LYS A 143 25.57 -1.98 -9.02
CA LYS A 143 25.42 -1.95 -7.56
C LYS A 143 24.97 -0.57 -7.08
N ALA A 144 24.01 -0.58 -6.14
CA ALA A 144 23.61 0.58 -5.35
C ALA A 144 22.79 1.64 -6.12
N VAL A 145 21.68 1.18 -6.71
CA VAL A 145 20.63 2.07 -7.22
C VAL A 145 19.50 2.10 -6.21
N VAL A 146 19.13 3.27 -5.72
CA VAL A 146 18.08 3.42 -4.71
C VAL A 146 16.73 3.80 -5.32
N PHE A 147 15.67 3.31 -4.71
CA PHE A 147 14.29 3.71 -4.95
C PHE A 147 13.56 3.81 -3.61
N ASP A 148 12.73 4.83 -3.42
CA ASP A 148 12.03 5.05 -2.16
C ASP A 148 10.51 5.16 -2.37
N HIS A 149 9.73 4.24 -1.79
CA HIS A 149 8.27 4.24 -1.97
C HIS A 149 7.62 5.46 -1.32
N LYS A 150 8.09 5.91 -0.16
CA LYS A 150 7.51 7.06 0.54
C LYS A 150 7.58 8.29 -0.36
N MET A 151 8.73 8.54 -0.98
CA MET A 151 8.88 9.66 -1.91
C MET A 151 7.85 9.57 -3.04
N HIS A 152 7.68 8.41 -3.67
CA HIS A 152 6.80 8.28 -4.84
C HIS A 152 5.31 8.26 -4.47
N VAL A 153 4.92 7.51 -3.45
CA VAL A 153 3.52 7.30 -3.07
C VAL A 153 3.01 8.41 -2.16
N GLU A 154 3.75 8.76 -1.11
CA GLU A 154 3.31 9.77 -0.13
C GLU A 154 3.64 11.18 -0.59
N ASP A 155 4.89 11.45 -0.98
CA ASP A 155 5.33 12.82 -1.24
C ASP A 155 4.93 13.30 -2.64
N TYR A 156 4.85 12.41 -3.63
CA TYR A 156 4.45 12.72 -5.01
C TYR A 156 3.05 12.20 -5.41
N GLY A 157 2.38 11.43 -4.55
CA GLY A 157 0.97 11.05 -4.75
C GLY A 157 0.72 10.01 -5.84
N PHE A 158 1.72 9.19 -6.19
CA PHE A 158 1.50 8.07 -7.12
C PHE A 158 0.71 6.94 -6.45
N ASN A 159 -0.27 6.39 -7.17
CA ASN A 159 -0.97 5.19 -6.71
C ASN A 159 -0.18 3.91 -7.04
N CYS A 160 -0.51 2.81 -6.36
CA CYS A 160 0.19 1.53 -6.52
C CYS A 160 0.18 1.03 -7.98
N THR A 161 -0.95 1.19 -8.67
CA THR A 161 -1.16 0.78 -10.07
C THR A 161 -0.40 1.63 -11.09
N SER A 162 0.17 2.76 -10.68
CA SER A 162 1.02 3.60 -11.56
C SER A 162 2.34 2.89 -11.90
N CYS A 163 2.77 1.96 -11.05
CA CYS A 163 4.00 1.20 -11.21
C CYS A 163 3.75 -0.31 -11.28
N HIS A 164 2.84 -0.82 -10.45
CA HIS A 164 2.69 -2.26 -10.27
C HIS A 164 1.76 -2.91 -11.28
N SER A 165 2.13 -4.14 -11.67
CA SER A 165 1.49 -4.98 -12.68
C SER A 165 1.79 -4.63 -14.15
N ASP A 166 2.60 -3.60 -14.40
CA ASP A 166 3.15 -3.29 -15.72
C ASP A 166 4.66 -2.99 -15.65
N LEU A 167 5.05 -1.89 -15.00
CA LEU A 167 6.46 -1.46 -14.92
C LEU A 167 7.30 -2.29 -13.94
N PHE A 168 6.71 -2.63 -12.78
CA PHE A 168 7.38 -3.39 -11.73
C PHE A 168 6.46 -4.43 -11.11
N LYS A 169 6.93 -5.67 -10.96
CA LYS A 169 6.21 -6.65 -10.12
C LYS A 169 6.38 -6.28 -8.65
N MET A 170 5.40 -6.65 -7.82
CA MET A 170 5.41 -6.48 -6.36
C MET A 170 6.39 -7.45 -5.65
N ILE A 171 7.53 -7.75 -6.27
CA ILE A 171 8.56 -8.65 -5.78
C ILE A 171 9.89 -7.90 -5.84
N ILE A 172 10.48 -7.66 -4.67
CA ILE A 172 11.76 -6.95 -4.55
C ILE A 172 12.83 -7.73 -5.33
N GLY A 173 13.56 -7.02 -6.21
CA GLY A 173 14.60 -7.59 -7.05
C GLY A 173 14.10 -8.37 -8.28
N ASP A 174 12.80 -8.42 -8.57
CA ASP A 174 12.31 -9.11 -9.78
C ASP A 174 12.84 -8.47 -11.07
N ALA A 175 12.86 -7.14 -11.13
CA ALA A 175 13.42 -6.40 -12.26
C ALA A 175 14.91 -6.73 -12.50
N GLU A 176 15.67 -7.00 -11.43
CA GLU A 176 17.10 -7.27 -11.48
C GLU A 176 17.45 -8.68 -12.00
N LYS A 177 16.46 -9.58 -12.09
CA LYS A 177 16.69 -10.95 -12.58
C LYS A 177 17.02 -10.96 -14.06
N ASP A 178 16.47 -10.02 -14.83
CA ASP A 178 16.80 -9.83 -16.24
C ASP A 178 17.72 -8.61 -16.40
N GLU A 179 19.01 -8.83 -16.16
CA GLU A 179 20.05 -7.80 -16.26
C GLU A 179 20.16 -7.17 -17.66
N GLN A 180 19.65 -7.84 -18.70
CA GLN A 180 19.66 -7.35 -20.08
C GLN A 180 18.45 -6.45 -20.36
N ALA A 181 17.31 -6.74 -19.73
CA ALA A 181 16.12 -5.88 -19.80
C ALA A 181 16.23 -4.67 -18.87
N PHE A 182 16.77 -4.81 -17.66
CA PHE A 182 16.86 -3.73 -16.67
C PHE A 182 18.12 -2.88 -16.85
N THR A 183 18.15 -2.10 -17.93
CA THR A 183 19.30 -1.28 -18.33
C THR A 183 18.90 0.18 -18.57
N MET A 184 19.88 1.09 -18.55
CA MET A 184 19.62 2.51 -18.89
C MET A 184 19.02 2.70 -20.28
N GLU A 185 19.36 1.85 -21.24
CA GLU A 185 18.77 1.87 -22.58
C GLU A 185 17.26 1.60 -22.52
N ALA A 186 16.83 0.63 -21.70
CA ALA A 186 15.42 0.39 -21.48
C ALA A 186 14.72 1.59 -20.81
N LEU A 187 15.38 2.28 -19.88
CA LEU A 187 14.86 3.51 -19.27
C LEU A 187 14.67 4.61 -20.33
N TYR A 188 15.60 4.79 -21.25
CA TYR A 188 15.46 5.76 -22.35
C TYR A 188 14.30 5.43 -23.29
N GLN A 189 13.92 4.16 -23.36
CA GLN A 189 12.75 3.65 -24.08
C GLN A 189 11.47 3.64 -23.24
N LYS A 190 11.41 4.48 -22.19
CA LYS A 190 10.25 4.64 -21.29
C LYS A 190 9.87 3.37 -20.50
N LYS A 191 10.81 2.47 -20.23
CA LYS A 191 10.59 1.31 -19.34
C LYS A 191 11.08 1.60 -17.92
N TYR A 192 10.57 0.85 -16.94
CA TYR A 192 10.97 0.96 -15.53
C TYR A 192 10.91 2.41 -15.03
N CYS A 193 11.98 2.91 -14.40
CA CYS A 193 12.08 4.28 -13.90
C CYS A 193 11.86 5.32 -15.01
N GLY A 194 12.30 5.00 -16.23
CA GLY A 194 12.24 5.90 -17.39
C GLY A 194 10.84 6.12 -17.95
N ALA A 195 9.83 5.34 -17.51
CA ALA A 195 8.43 5.61 -17.84
C ALA A 195 7.97 6.98 -17.37
N CYS A 196 8.55 7.49 -16.26
CA CYS A 196 8.28 8.82 -15.72
C CYS A 196 9.54 9.71 -15.66
N HIS A 197 10.73 9.14 -15.45
CA HIS A 197 12.00 9.87 -15.51
C HIS A 197 12.48 10.06 -16.96
N ASP A 198 11.63 10.67 -17.79
CA ASP A 198 11.82 10.91 -19.22
C ASP A 198 12.17 12.37 -19.56
N GLY A 199 12.11 13.27 -18.57
CA GLY A 199 12.33 14.71 -18.75
C GLY A 199 11.04 15.51 -18.94
N GLU A 200 9.88 14.85 -19.02
CA GLU A 200 8.57 15.48 -19.13
C GLU A 200 7.80 15.36 -17.81
N GLN A 201 7.62 14.14 -17.30
CA GLN A 201 6.88 13.91 -16.06
C GLN A 201 7.77 14.10 -14.81
N ALA A 202 9.01 13.64 -14.89
CA ALA A 202 10.05 13.87 -13.90
C ALA A 202 11.39 14.18 -14.59
N PHE A 203 12.44 14.47 -13.82
CA PHE A 203 13.76 14.71 -14.41
C PHE A 203 14.24 13.50 -15.23
N ALA A 204 14.90 13.76 -16.36
CA ALA A 204 15.35 12.71 -17.27
C ALA A 204 16.45 11.83 -16.65
N SER A 205 16.33 10.51 -16.84
CA SER A 205 17.23 9.50 -16.28
C SER A 205 18.70 9.66 -16.71
N ASN A 206 18.98 10.38 -17.81
CA ASN A 206 20.33 10.64 -18.31
C ASN A 206 20.99 11.93 -17.77
N THR A 207 20.35 12.65 -16.83
CA THR A 207 20.86 13.96 -16.37
C THR A 207 21.38 13.97 -14.92
N ARG A 208 20.82 13.14 -14.03
CA ARG A 208 21.08 13.19 -12.58
C ARG A 208 21.46 11.83 -12.01
N CYS A 209 22.55 11.25 -12.52
CA CYS A 209 22.95 9.87 -12.21
C CYS A 209 23.07 9.62 -10.68
N ASN A 210 23.63 10.58 -9.94
CA ASN A 210 23.85 10.47 -8.49
C ASN A 210 22.59 10.60 -7.63
N THR A 211 21.42 10.92 -8.21
CA THR A 211 20.15 10.90 -7.48
C THR A 211 19.73 9.46 -7.16
N CYS A 212 19.99 8.53 -8.08
CA CYS A 212 19.64 7.13 -7.91
C CYS A 212 20.87 6.26 -7.63
N HIS A 213 22.00 6.53 -8.28
CA HIS A 213 23.25 5.79 -8.08
C HIS A 213 24.03 6.35 -6.88
N ILE A 214 23.93 5.69 -5.74
CA ILE A 214 24.64 6.11 -4.51
C ILE A 214 26.08 5.59 -4.46
N GLY A 215 26.44 4.69 -5.38
CA GLY A 215 27.75 4.06 -5.47
C GLY A 215 28.08 3.14 -4.29
N VAL A 216 29.23 2.49 -4.35
CA VAL A 216 29.66 1.53 -3.32
C VAL A 216 29.80 2.16 -1.95
N MET A 217 30.30 3.41 -1.86
CA MET A 217 30.40 4.12 -0.58
C MET A 217 29.04 4.46 0.01
N GLY A 218 28.06 4.84 -0.83
CA GLY A 218 26.69 5.08 -0.38
C GLY A 218 26.05 3.80 0.15
N PHE A 219 26.23 2.70 -0.59
CA PHE A 219 25.78 1.37 -0.16
C PHE A 219 26.40 0.97 1.18
N ASP A 220 27.72 1.08 1.30
CA ASP A 220 28.43 0.68 2.51
C ASP A 220 27.98 1.53 3.70
N ARG A 221 27.73 2.84 3.53
CA ARG A 221 27.15 3.67 4.62
C ARG A 221 25.75 3.22 5.02
N MET A 222 24.90 2.81 4.07
CA MET A 222 23.54 2.34 4.39
C MET A 222 23.54 0.98 5.12
N PHE A 223 24.51 0.10 4.84
CA PHE A 223 24.48 -1.29 5.32
C PHE A 223 25.61 -1.68 6.30
N SER A 224 26.68 -0.88 6.46
CA SER A 224 27.82 -1.20 7.34
C SER A 224 27.63 -0.73 8.78
N ASP A 225 26.73 0.22 9.04
CA ASP A 225 26.45 0.72 10.40
C ASP A 225 25.65 -0.27 11.26
N ALA A 226 25.22 -1.41 10.72
CA ALA A 226 24.62 -2.50 11.48
C ALA A 226 25.62 -3.28 12.35
N ASN A 227 26.94 -3.14 12.13
CA ASN A 227 28.00 -3.87 12.86
C ASN A 227 29.23 -3.01 13.24
N ALA A 228 29.20 -1.69 13.06
CA ALA A 228 30.34 -0.84 13.42
C ALA A 228 30.41 -0.61 14.95
N PRO A 229 31.53 -0.93 15.62
CA PRO A 229 31.70 -0.56 17.02
C PRO A 229 31.65 0.97 17.14
N LYS A 230 30.80 1.48 18.04
CA LYS A 230 30.71 2.91 18.35
C LYS A 230 32.12 3.40 18.69
N LYS A 231 32.68 4.29 17.86
CA LYS A 231 33.91 4.99 18.20
C LYS A 231 33.59 5.94 19.34
N GLU A 232 34.11 5.66 20.53
CA GLU A 232 34.18 6.64 21.61
C GLU A 232 35.09 7.78 21.15
N GLY A 233 34.52 8.98 21.09
CA GLY A 233 35.22 10.19 20.69
C GLY A 233 36.21 10.63 21.76
N HIS A 234 37.40 11.03 21.30
CA HIS A 234 38.41 11.77 22.07
C HIS A 234 38.00 13.22 22.27
#